data_AF-A0A7S3PD57-F1
#
_entry.id   AF-A0A7S3PD57-F1
#
_cell.length_a   1.000
_cell.length_b   1.000
_cell.length_c   1.000
_cell.angle_alpha   90.00
_cell.angle_beta   90.00
_cell.angle_gamma   90.00
#
_symmetry.space_group_name_H-M   'P 1'
#
loop_
_entity.id
_entity.type
_entity.pdbx_description
1 polymer ?
#
loop_
_entity_poly.entity_id
_entity_poly.type
_entity_poly.pdbx_seq_one_letter_code
_entity_poly.pdbx_strand_id
1 'polypeptide(L)'
;MVDPAWERVIASLPPLESREFKAISSQAAKQAGAESVTPASIALRTCKTTPEDPGDGPFFGCRTSVEAGIQEYHAKHYGGGKAVNAKYQFDKNEAGHLVLRTYAEMIDTHKSRTGCWSGYWTIDNECKLRGTLSTHVYNSEDGNMQLRAKREIPEKKISNADDVVKAIKRAEASFLSDLTDQDVLTSSLKRIRRILPITKTRMKWDDAAHKGVGLLNERSSGK
;
A
#
# COMPACT_ATOMS: atom_id res chain seq x y z
N MET A 1 2.94 17.23 30.19
CA MET A 1 1.87 16.43 29.58
C MET A 1 1.99 16.61 28.08
N VAL A 2 2.69 15.70 27.40
CA VAL A 2 2.90 15.77 25.94
C VAL A 2 1.65 15.21 25.27
N ASP A 3 1.08 15.96 24.34
CA ASP A 3 -0.19 15.65 23.67
C ASP A 3 -0.10 14.28 22.93
N PRO A 4 -1.01 13.31 23.16
CA PRO A 4 -1.00 11.98 22.51
C PRO A 4 -1.21 12.00 20.98
N ALA A 5 -1.29 13.18 20.35
CA ALA A 5 -1.40 13.34 18.91
C ALA A 5 -0.20 12.78 18.12
N TRP A 6 1.04 12.85 18.65
CA TRP A 6 2.24 12.42 17.91
C TRP A 6 2.35 10.89 17.76
N GLU A 7 1.89 10.11 18.74
CA GLU A 7 1.85 8.64 18.66
C GLU A 7 0.89 8.16 17.57
N ARG A 8 -0.24 8.87 17.40
CA ARG A 8 -1.22 8.60 16.33
C ARG A 8 -0.65 8.92 14.95
N VAL A 9 0.17 9.97 14.85
CA VAL A 9 0.88 10.31 13.60
C VAL A 9 1.85 9.18 13.25
N ILE A 10 2.68 8.72 14.19
CA ILE A 10 3.64 7.63 13.95
C ILE A 10 2.94 6.31 13.61
N ALA A 11 1.86 5.94 14.29
CA ALA A 11 1.06 4.76 13.96
C ALA A 11 0.34 4.87 12.60
N SER A 12 0.17 6.09 12.09
CA SER A 12 -0.39 6.36 10.78
C SER A 12 0.66 6.45 9.67
N LEU A 13 1.95 6.52 10.01
CA LEU A 13 3.02 6.42 9.04
C LEU A 13 3.12 4.97 8.53
N PRO A 14 3.47 4.77 7.25
CA PRO A 14 3.83 3.44 6.79
C PRO A 14 5.00 2.88 7.62
N PRO A 15 5.08 1.55 7.78
CA PRO A 15 6.15 0.90 8.52
C PRO A 15 7.46 1.01 7.73
N LEU A 16 8.24 2.08 7.94
CA LEU A 16 9.43 2.38 7.13
C LEU A 16 10.69 1.80 7.77
N GLU A 17 11.60 1.26 6.95
CA GLU A 17 12.83 0.60 7.40
C GLU A 17 14.12 1.39 7.13
N SER A 18 14.04 2.53 6.46
CA SER A 18 15.22 3.29 6.07
C SER A 18 16.00 3.79 7.31
N ARG A 19 17.31 4.03 7.12
CA ARG A 19 18.17 4.70 8.10
C ARG A 19 17.56 6.03 8.59
N GLU A 20 16.80 6.68 7.72
CA GLU A 20 16.10 7.94 8.01
C GLU A 20 14.91 7.73 8.95
N PHE A 21 14.15 6.63 8.84
CA PHE A 21 13.11 6.33 9.83
C PHE A 21 13.71 6.06 11.21
N LYS A 22 14.86 5.38 11.30
CA LYS A 22 15.59 5.23 12.58
C LYS A 22 16.07 6.58 13.14
N ALA A 23 16.47 7.51 12.27
CA ALA A 23 16.86 8.86 12.66
C ALA A 23 15.64 9.69 13.15
N ILE A 24 14.52 9.62 12.43
CA ILE A 24 13.25 10.29 12.78
C ILE A 24 12.65 9.69 14.06
N SER A 25 12.65 8.35 14.20
CA SER A 25 12.14 7.66 15.39
C SER A 25 13.02 7.92 16.61
N SER A 26 14.35 8.02 16.45
CA SER A 26 15.26 8.37 17.54
C SER A 26 15.18 9.85 17.93
N GLN A 27 14.92 10.75 16.98
CA GLN A 27 14.62 12.15 17.26
C GLN A 27 13.25 12.31 17.97
N ALA A 28 12.22 11.58 17.54
CA ALA A 28 10.91 11.55 18.17
C ALA A 28 10.97 10.94 19.59
N ALA A 29 11.72 9.85 19.78
CA ALA A 29 11.91 9.22 21.08
C ALA A 29 12.65 10.12 22.07
N LYS A 30 13.65 10.90 21.61
CA LYS A 30 14.35 11.91 22.42
C LYS A 30 13.44 13.05 22.88
N GLN A 31 12.43 13.42 22.09
CA GLN A 31 11.48 14.49 22.43
C GLN A 31 10.30 14.01 23.29
N ALA A 32 9.96 12.72 23.22
CA ALA A 32 8.78 12.17 23.90
C ALA A 32 9.06 11.41 25.21
N GLY A 33 10.31 11.06 25.51
CA GLY A 33 10.63 10.27 26.73
C GLY A 33 9.94 8.90 26.78
N ALA A 34 9.49 8.39 25.62
CA ALA A 34 8.78 7.13 25.50
C ALA A 34 9.74 6.03 25.01
N GLU A 35 9.71 4.88 25.69
CA GLU A 35 10.40 3.65 25.26
C GLU A 35 10.03 3.33 23.81
N SER A 36 11.05 2.93 23.05
CA SER A 36 10.93 2.63 21.63
C SER A 36 9.82 1.62 21.39
N VAL A 37 8.71 2.05 20.80
CA VAL A 37 7.75 1.15 20.20
C VAL A 37 8.49 0.44 19.06
N THR A 38 9.09 -0.71 19.35
CA THR A 38 9.52 -1.68 18.34
C THR A 38 8.30 -2.53 18.01
N PRO A 39 7.56 -2.24 16.94
CA PRO A 39 6.31 -2.94 16.73
C PRO A 39 6.67 -4.27 16.08
N ALA A 40 6.40 -5.38 16.76
CA ALA A 40 6.36 -6.70 16.13
C ALA A 40 5.47 -6.72 14.88
N SER A 41 4.50 -5.79 14.78
CA SER A 41 3.67 -5.54 13.60
C SER A 41 4.40 -4.85 12.44
N ILE A 42 5.48 -4.10 12.69
CA ILE A 42 6.38 -3.60 11.64
C ILE A 42 7.14 -4.78 11.06
N ALA A 43 7.72 -5.67 11.89
CA ALA A 43 8.51 -6.83 11.45
C ALA A 43 7.74 -7.83 10.55
N LEU A 44 6.41 -7.86 10.61
CA LEU A 44 5.56 -8.65 9.70
C LEU A 44 5.41 -8.03 8.31
N ARG A 45 5.65 -6.71 8.17
CA ARG A 45 5.48 -5.92 6.94
C ARG A 45 6.81 -5.61 6.24
N THR A 46 7.86 -6.26 6.69
CA THR A 46 9.25 -5.79 6.63
C THR A 46 10.15 -7.00 6.34
N CYS A 47 11.16 -6.79 5.51
CA CYS A 47 12.16 -7.82 5.23
C CYS A 47 13.22 -7.69 6.33
N LYS A 48 13.39 -8.72 7.17
CA LYS A 48 14.45 -8.71 8.19
C LYS A 48 15.79 -8.41 7.52
N THR A 49 16.60 -7.52 8.12
CA THR A 49 17.92 -7.11 7.60
C THR A 49 19.00 -8.19 7.69
N THR A 50 18.72 -9.30 8.36
CA THR A 50 19.62 -10.46 8.44
C THR A 50 19.09 -11.55 7.52
N PRO A 51 19.86 -11.96 6.49
CA PRO A 51 19.53 -13.15 5.71
C PRO A 51 19.72 -14.37 6.64
N GLU A 52 18.66 -14.76 7.32
CA GLU A 52 18.56 -16.11 7.87
C GLU A 52 18.46 -17.03 6.65
N ASP A 53 19.54 -17.74 6.32
CA ASP A 53 19.48 -18.75 5.27
C ASP A 53 18.56 -19.87 5.77
N PRO A 54 17.41 -20.14 5.13
CA PRO A 54 16.40 -21.08 5.64
C PRO A 54 16.84 -22.56 5.69
N GLY A 55 18.14 -22.84 5.59
CA GLY A 55 18.72 -24.17 5.55
C GLY A 55 18.44 -24.92 4.24
N ASP A 56 19.21 -25.98 4.00
CA ASP A 56 19.08 -26.87 2.85
C ASP A 56 17.78 -27.69 2.91
N GLY A 57 16.68 -27.06 2.50
CA GLY A 57 15.40 -27.72 2.28
C GLY A 57 15.29 -28.33 0.87
N PRO A 58 14.33 -29.25 0.64
CA PRO A 58 14.11 -29.92 -0.64
C PRO A 58 13.74 -28.99 -1.83
N PHE A 59 13.54 -27.69 -1.57
CA PHE A 59 13.19 -26.68 -2.57
C PHE A 59 14.39 -25.86 -3.08
N PHE A 60 15.62 -26.18 -2.67
CA PHE A 60 16.82 -25.39 -2.98
C PHE A 60 16.99 -25.11 -4.49
N GLY A 61 16.74 -26.10 -5.36
CA GLY A 61 16.87 -25.93 -6.81
C GLY A 61 15.83 -24.97 -7.43
N CYS A 62 14.58 -25.01 -6.97
CA CYS A 62 13.56 -24.05 -7.41
C CYS A 62 13.77 -22.66 -6.79
N ARG A 63 14.27 -22.60 -5.55
CA ARG A 63 14.57 -21.36 -4.85
C ARG A 63 15.60 -20.52 -5.62
N THR A 64 16.74 -21.10 -5.98
CA THR A 64 17.81 -20.33 -6.67
C THR A 64 17.33 -19.73 -7.99
N SER A 65 16.52 -20.47 -8.76
CA SER A 65 15.94 -19.99 -10.01
C SER A 65 14.91 -18.87 -9.77
N VAL A 66 14.02 -19.01 -8.79
CA VAL A 66 13.07 -17.94 -8.41
C VAL A 66 13.80 -16.71 -7.87
N GLU A 67 14.83 -16.90 -7.06
CA GLU A 67 15.63 -15.82 -6.48
C GLU A 67 16.34 -15.00 -7.55
N ALA A 68 16.97 -15.65 -8.53
CA ALA A 68 17.59 -14.97 -9.67
C ALA A 68 16.56 -14.15 -10.47
N GLY A 69 15.39 -14.74 -10.75
CA GLY A 69 14.32 -14.04 -11.49
C GLY A 69 13.72 -12.86 -10.71
N ILE A 70 13.56 -12.99 -9.39
CA ILE A 70 13.10 -11.91 -8.52
C ILE A 70 14.14 -10.81 -8.40
N GLN A 71 15.43 -11.15 -8.33
CA GLN A 71 16.52 -10.17 -8.30
C GLN A 71 16.54 -9.32 -9.58
N GLU A 72 16.42 -9.94 -10.75
CA GLU A 72 16.33 -9.23 -12.04
C GLU A 72 15.07 -8.34 -12.08
N TYR A 73 13.92 -8.90 -11.66
CA TYR A 73 12.66 -8.16 -11.58
C TYR A 73 12.78 -6.93 -10.67
N HIS A 74 13.36 -7.08 -9.48
CA HIS A 74 13.57 -6.01 -8.53
C HIS A 74 14.48 -4.92 -9.07
N ALA A 75 15.62 -5.29 -9.67
CA ALA A 75 16.54 -4.34 -10.27
C ALA A 75 15.88 -3.52 -11.39
N LYS A 76 15.06 -4.18 -12.23
CA LYS A 76 14.38 -3.53 -13.35
C LYS A 76 13.23 -2.62 -12.93
N HIS A 77 12.40 -3.05 -11.98
CA HIS A 77 11.16 -2.35 -11.62
C HIS A 77 11.33 -1.35 -10.46
N TYR A 78 12.29 -1.57 -9.56
CA TYR A 78 12.51 -0.73 -8.39
C TYR A 78 13.90 -0.06 -8.33
N GLY A 79 14.88 -0.50 -9.13
CA GLY A 79 16.27 -0.01 -9.06
C GLY A 79 16.54 1.37 -9.68
N GLY A 80 15.57 1.99 -10.35
CA GLY A 80 15.77 3.25 -11.08
C GLY A 80 15.64 4.54 -10.26
N GLY A 81 15.08 4.49 -9.05
CA GLY A 81 14.72 5.68 -8.28
C GLY A 81 15.71 6.00 -7.15
N LYS A 82 16.33 7.18 -7.16
CA LYS A 82 17.25 7.65 -6.09
C LYS A 82 16.64 7.67 -4.68
N ALA A 83 15.32 7.56 -4.55
CA ALA A 83 14.58 7.60 -3.29
C ALA A 83 13.78 6.31 -3.01
N VAL A 84 13.96 5.25 -3.80
CA VAL A 84 13.25 3.98 -3.63
C VAL A 84 14.19 2.98 -2.96
N ASN A 85 13.79 2.48 -1.79
CA ASN A 85 14.47 1.39 -1.09
C ASN A 85 13.64 0.12 -1.26
N ALA A 86 14.12 -0.81 -2.08
CA ALA A 86 13.46 -2.08 -2.33
C ALA A 86 14.28 -3.24 -1.78
N LYS A 87 13.60 -4.16 -1.10
CA LYS A 87 14.16 -5.36 -0.49
C LYS A 87 13.25 -6.55 -0.81
N TYR A 88 13.84 -7.73 -0.82
CA TYR A 88 13.11 -8.98 -0.83
C TYR A 88 13.74 -9.93 0.17
N GLN A 89 12.95 -10.87 0.67
CA GLN A 89 13.39 -11.90 1.60
C GLN A 89 12.70 -13.21 1.27
N PHE A 90 13.48 -14.29 1.28
CA PHE A 90 12.95 -15.65 1.33
C PHE A 90 12.97 -16.14 2.77
N ASP A 91 11.89 -16.81 3.16
CA ASP A 91 11.66 -17.34 4.49
C ASP A 91 10.97 -18.70 4.36
N LYS A 92 10.98 -19.50 5.43
CA LYS A 92 10.29 -20.78 5.49
C LYS A 92 9.19 -20.68 6.54
N ASN A 93 7.96 -21.02 6.15
CA ASN A 93 6.87 -21.09 7.11
C ASN A 93 7.02 -22.32 8.03
N GLU A 94 6.35 -22.32 9.18
CA GLU A 94 6.30 -23.46 10.12
C GLU A 94 5.80 -24.75 9.45
N ALA A 95 4.92 -24.62 8.45
CA ALA A 95 4.43 -25.71 7.61
C ALA A 95 5.43 -26.22 6.54
N GLY A 96 6.61 -25.61 6.44
CA GLY A 96 7.65 -25.97 5.48
C GLY A 96 7.53 -25.34 4.09
N HIS A 97 6.54 -24.46 3.89
CA HIS A 97 6.31 -23.76 2.62
C HIS A 97 7.32 -22.63 2.40
N LEU A 98 7.68 -22.40 1.14
CA LEU A 98 8.55 -21.28 0.75
C LEU A 98 7.74 -19.97 0.78
N VAL A 99 8.23 -18.99 1.53
CA VAL A 99 7.62 -17.66 1.65
C VAL A 99 8.55 -16.63 1.01
N LEU A 100 8.02 -15.87 0.06
CA LEU A 100 8.69 -14.72 -0.54
C LEU A 100 8.01 -13.44 -0.04
N ARG A 101 8.80 -12.56 0.56
CA ARG A 101 8.38 -11.21 0.93
C ARG A 101 9.09 -10.23 0.01
N THR A 102 8.32 -9.33 -0.57
CA THR A 102 8.80 -8.23 -1.39
C THR A 102 8.37 -6.94 -0.72
N TYR A 103 9.28 -5.99 -0.60
CA TYR A 103 9.03 -4.71 0.05
C TYR A 103 9.70 -3.60 -0.76
N ALA A 104 8.99 -2.51 -0.98
CA ALA A 104 9.55 -1.30 -1.53
C ALA A 104 8.98 -0.09 -0.79
N GLU A 105 9.84 0.84 -0.44
CA GLU A 105 9.45 2.10 0.18
C GLU A 105 10.03 3.28 -0.59
N MET A 106 9.31 4.39 -0.52
CA MET A 106 9.78 5.68 -0.98
C MET A 106 9.44 6.72 0.08
N ILE A 107 10.45 7.51 0.45
CA ILE A 107 10.31 8.59 1.42
C ILE A 107 10.84 9.85 0.73
N ASP A 108 9.96 10.82 0.49
CA ASP A 108 10.32 12.14 -0.03
C ASP A 108 9.95 13.17 1.04
N THR A 109 10.91 13.45 1.93
CA THR A 109 10.75 14.42 3.02
C THR A 109 10.52 15.83 2.49
N HIS A 110 11.13 16.19 1.36
CA HIS A 110 10.95 17.51 0.76
C HIS A 110 9.53 17.74 0.26
N LYS A 111 8.90 16.69 -0.29
CA LYS A 111 7.51 16.76 -0.76
C LYS A 111 6.49 16.29 0.27
N SER A 112 6.91 15.98 1.49
CA SER A 112 6.04 15.46 2.55
C SER A 112 5.20 14.25 2.10
N ARG A 113 5.82 13.35 1.33
CA ARG A 113 5.17 12.18 0.74
C ARG A 113 5.93 10.91 1.09
N THR A 114 5.17 9.88 1.42
CA THR A 114 5.72 8.58 1.76
C THR A 114 4.86 7.49 1.16
N GLY A 115 5.48 6.42 0.68
CA GLY A 115 4.77 5.25 0.17
C GLY A 115 5.47 3.96 0.54
N CYS A 116 4.70 2.92 0.79
CA CYS A 116 5.20 1.55 0.83
C CYS A 116 4.35 0.62 -0.06
N TRP A 117 5.03 -0.38 -0.59
CA TRP A 117 4.50 -1.49 -1.36
C TRP A 117 5.04 -2.77 -0.73
N SER A 118 4.16 -3.70 -0.41
CA SER A 118 4.54 -4.97 0.19
C SER A 118 3.78 -6.12 -0.47
N GLY A 119 4.50 -7.11 -0.94
CA GLY A 119 3.95 -8.37 -1.42
C GLY A 119 4.38 -9.52 -0.51
N TYR A 120 3.41 -10.29 -0.05
CA TYR A 120 3.61 -11.54 0.66
C TYR A 120 3.18 -12.70 -0.23
N TRP A 121 4.07 -13.63 -0.50
CA TRP A 121 3.83 -14.74 -1.41
C TRP A 121 4.18 -16.05 -0.71
N THR A 122 3.34 -17.05 -0.87
CA THR A 122 3.55 -18.40 -0.32
C THR A 122 3.46 -19.41 -1.44
N ILE A 123 4.46 -20.26 -1.55
CA ILE A 123 4.53 -21.36 -2.49
C ILE A 123 4.44 -22.66 -1.70
N ASP A 124 3.35 -23.39 -1.92
CA ASP A 124 3.08 -24.68 -1.30
C ASP A 124 3.91 -25.80 -1.97
N ASN A 125 4.02 -26.94 -1.28
CA ASN A 125 4.72 -28.14 -1.75
C ASN A 125 4.13 -28.71 -3.05
N GLU A 126 2.84 -28.46 -3.30
CA GLU A 126 2.13 -28.82 -4.54
C GLU A 126 2.32 -27.80 -5.68
N CYS A 127 3.32 -26.91 -5.58
CA CYS A 127 3.60 -25.84 -6.53
C CYS A 127 2.41 -24.87 -6.72
N LYS A 128 1.72 -24.57 -5.62
CA LYS A 128 0.60 -23.63 -5.58
C LYS A 128 1.06 -22.29 -5.01
N LEU A 129 0.93 -21.23 -5.79
CA LEU A 129 1.24 -19.86 -5.37
C LEU A 129 -0.02 -19.19 -4.83
N ARG A 130 0.08 -18.64 -3.63
CA ARG A 130 -0.87 -17.71 -3.02
C ARG A 130 -0.15 -16.43 -2.67
N GLY A 131 -0.88 -15.32 -2.60
CA GLY A 131 -0.25 -14.07 -2.20
C GLY A 131 -1.19 -13.02 -1.65
N THR A 132 -0.59 -11.97 -1.11
CA THR A 132 -1.26 -10.78 -0.63
C THR A 132 -0.41 -9.58 -1.01
N LEU A 133 -1.02 -8.63 -1.71
CA LEU A 133 -0.43 -7.34 -2.02
C LEU A 133 -1.04 -6.28 -1.11
N SER A 134 -0.21 -5.38 -0.59
CA SER A 134 -0.69 -4.20 0.10
C SER A 134 0.17 -2.98 -0.20
N THR A 135 -0.48 -1.82 -0.22
CA THR A 135 0.19 -0.53 -0.35
C THR A 135 -0.38 0.47 0.65
N HIS A 136 0.50 1.35 1.13
CA HIS A 136 0.14 2.47 1.97
C HIS A 136 0.89 3.71 1.50
N VAL A 137 0.14 4.72 1.05
CA VAL A 137 0.68 6.02 0.63
C VAL A 137 0.15 7.09 1.57
N TYR A 138 1.03 7.98 2.00
CA TYR A 138 0.77 9.12 2.85
C TYR A 138 1.26 10.39 2.17
N ASN A 139 0.42 11.41 2.11
CA ASN A 139 0.78 12.74 1.65
C ASN A 139 0.26 13.76 2.67
N SER A 140 1.13 14.66 3.13
CA SER A 140 0.79 15.71 4.10
C SER A 140 1.02 17.14 3.64
N GLU A 141 1.31 17.37 2.35
CA GLU A 141 1.60 18.70 1.80
C GLU A 141 0.44 19.70 2.01
N ASP A 142 -0.80 19.27 1.74
CA ASP A 142 -2.03 20.09 1.85
C ASP A 142 -3.09 19.48 2.80
N GLY A 143 -2.64 18.70 3.79
CA GLY A 143 -3.48 17.97 4.74
C GLY A 143 -3.26 16.46 4.72
N ASN A 144 -3.91 15.73 5.62
CA ASN A 144 -3.67 14.28 5.81
C ASN A 144 -4.42 13.45 4.76
N MET A 145 -3.74 13.07 3.69
CA MET A 145 -4.25 12.14 2.67
C MET A 145 -3.56 10.80 2.76
N GLN A 146 -4.35 9.73 2.88
CA GLN A 146 -3.87 8.35 2.95
C GLN A 146 -4.57 7.47 1.92
N LEU A 147 -3.80 6.65 1.23
CA LEU A 147 -4.28 5.53 0.44
C LEU A 147 -3.84 4.23 1.10
N ARG A 148 -4.78 3.38 1.48
CA ARG A 148 -4.51 2.02 1.97
C ARG A 148 -5.26 1.04 1.09
N ALA A 149 -4.53 0.11 0.50
CA ALA A 149 -5.14 -0.95 -0.29
C ALA A 149 -4.49 -2.29 0.02
N LYS A 150 -5.33 -3.33 0.07
CA LYS A 150 -4.92 -4.72 0.25
C LYS A 150 -5.67 -5.57 -0.77
N ARG A 151 -4.99 -6.50 -1.41
CA ARG A 151 -5.57 -7.49 -2.33
C ARG A 151 -5.02 -8.86 -2.00
N GLU A 152 -5.92 -9.83 -1.87
CA GLU A 152 -5.57 -11.24 -1.75
C GLU A 152 -5.56 -11.85 -3.16
N ILE A 153 -4.48 -12.55 -3.47
CA ILE A 153 -4.29 -13.22 -4.76
C ILE A 153 -4.66 -14.69 -4.57
N PRO A 154 -5.68 -15.18 -5.31
CA PRO A 154 -6.15 -16.54 -5.16
C PRO A 154 -5.07 -17.54 -5.56
N GLU A 155 -5.22 -18.77 -5.06
CA GLU A 155 -4.30 -19.86 -5.34
C GLU A 155 -4.20 -20.16 -6.83
N LYS A 156 -2.97 -20.24 -7.33
CA LYS A 156 -2.69 -20.61 -8.71
C LYS A 156 -1.65 -21.71 -8.76
N LYS A 157 -1.94 -22.78 -9.52
CA LYS A 157 -0.98 -23.84 -9.79
C LYS A 157 0.11 -23.33 -10.74
N ILE A 158 1.36 -23.62 -10.40
CA ILE A 158 2.54 -23.22 -11.14
C ILE A 158 3.30 -24.48 -11.55
N SER A 159 3.83 -24.48 -12.77
CA SER A 159 4.61 -25.61 -13.30
C SER A 159 6.11 -25.39 -13.19
N ASN A 160 6.59 -24.15 -13.36
CA ASN A 160 8.01 -23.80 -13.39
C ASN A 160 8.33 -22.56 -12.52
N ALA A 161 9.59 -22.42 -12.11
CA ALA A 161 10.08 -21.26 -11.36
C ALA A 161 9.85 -19.93 -12.10
N ASP A 162 10.08 -19.88 -13.42
CA ASP A 162 9.84 -18.69 -14.24
C ASP A 162 8.38 -18.23 -14.24
N ASP A 163 7.45 -19.16 -14.07
CA ASP A 163 6.02 -18.86 -14.06
C ASP A 163 5.60 -18.21 -12.73
N VAL A 164 6.39 -18.37 -11.65
CA VAL A 164 6.22 -17.64 -10.38
C VAL A 164 6.41 -16.14 -10.62
N VAL A 165 7.53 -15.74 -11.21
CA VAL A 165 7.86 -14.32 -11.44
C VAL A 165 6.84 -13.70 -12.40
N LYS A 166 6.44 -14.41 -13.45
CA LYS A 166 5.38 -13.96 -14.36
C LYS A 166 4.03 -13.80 -13.66
N ALA A 167 3.67 -14.71 -12.75
CA ALA A 167 2.42 -14.64 -12.00
C ALA A 167 2.43 -13.42 -11.06
N ILE A 168 3.52 -13.20 -10.33
CA ILE A 168 3.72 -12.03 -9.46
C ILE A 168 3.59 -10.75 -10.28
N LYS A 169 4.32 -10.62 -11.39
CA LYS A 169 4.27 -9.44 -12.26
C LYS A 169 2.88 -9.13 -12.77
N ARG A 170 2.10 -10.15 -13.19
CA ARG A 170 0.73 -9.96 -13.65
C ARG A 170 -0.20 -9.53 -12.52
N ALA A 171 -0.06 -10.11 -11.34
CA ALA A 171 -0.83 -9.75 -10.16
C ALA A 171 -0.55 -8.30 -9.72
N GLU A 172 0.71 -7.90 -9.69
CA GLU A 172 1.12 -6.53 -9.37
C GLU A 172 0.64 -5.51 -10.41
N ALA A 173 0.76 -5.83 -11.71
CA ALA A 173 0.28 -4.96 -12.79
C ALA A 173 -1.24 -4.77 -12.74
N SER A 174 -2.00 -5.86 -12.50
CA SER A 174 -3.45 -5.78 -12.32
C SER A 174 -3.82 -4.97 -11.08
N PHE A 175 -3.13 -5.18 -9.96
CA PHE A 175 -3.39 -4.41 -8.74
C PHE A 175 -3.10 -2.92 -8.94
N LEU A 176 -2.00 -2.57 -9.61
CA LEU A 176 -1.68 -1.18 -9.92
C LEU A 176 -2.72 -0.56 -10.88
N SER A 177 -3.11 -1.28 -11.93
CA SER A 177 -4.11 -0.80 -12.90
C SER A 177 -5.41 -0.41 -12.19
N ASP A 178 -5.91 -1.28 -11.30
CA ASP A 178 -7.16 -1.06 -10.58
C ASP A 178 -7.06 0.10 -9.57
N LEU A 179 -5.87 0.35 -9.01
CA LEU A 179 -5.64 1.50 -8.13
C LEU A 179 -5.58 2.83 -8.89
N THR A 180 -5.11 2.79 -10.13
CA THR A 180 -4.95 3.99 -10.97
C THR A 180 -6.18 4.33 -11.80
N ASP A 181 -7.22 3.48 -11.79
CA ASP A 181 -8.44 3.68 -12.55
C ASP A 181 -9.16 4.98 -12.13
N GLN A 182 -9.05 5.99 -13.00
CA GLN A 182 -9.60 7.32 -12.78
C GLN A 182 -11.13 7.36 -12.87
N ASP A 183 -11.74 6.46 -13.64
CA ASP A 183 -13.18 6.49 -13.87
C ASP A 183 -13.93 6.04 -12.62
N VAL A 184 -13.43 5.00 -11.95
CA VAL A 184 -13.96 4.54 -10.66
C VAL A 184 -13.82 5.61 -9.58
N LEU A 185 -12.65 6.27 -9.52
CA LEU A 185 -12.39 7.33 -8.54
C LEU A 185 -13.31 8.54 -8.78
N THR A 186 -13.39 9.04 -10.02
CA THR A 186 -14.16 10.24 -10.32
C THR A 186 -15.67 10.01 -10.20
N SER A 187 -16.18 8.85 -10.61
CA SER A 187 -17.60 8.51 -10.48
C SER A 187 -18.03 8.38 -9.01
N SER A 188 -17.18 7.78 -8.17
CA SER A 188 -17.43 7.63 -6.74
C SER A 188 -17.44 8.98 -6.02
N LEU A 189 -16.45 9.85 -6.30
CA LEU A 189 -16.40 11.19 -5.71
C LEU A 189 -17.58 12.06 -6.14
N LYS A 190 -17.99 11.98 -7.42
CA LYS A 190 -19.17 12.70 -7.95
C LYS A 190 -20.47 12.25 -7.29
N ARG A 191 -20.55 11.00 -6.83
CA ARG A 191 -21.71 10.47 -6.09
C ARG A 191 -21.84 11.09 -4.70
N ILE A 192 -20.71 11.36 -4.03
CA ILE A 192 -20.69 12.04 -2.73
C ILE A 192 -21.03 13.52 -2.90
N ARG A 193 -20.32 14.20 -3.81
CA ARG A 193 -20.54 15.62 -4.09
C ARG A 193 -20.35 15.90 -5.57
N ARG A 194 -21.38 16.46 -6.19
CA ARG A 194 -21.30 16.93 -7.57
C ARG A 194 -20.45 18.19 -7.64
N ILE A 195 -19.67 18.31 -8.71
CA ILE A 195 -18.89 19.52 -9.01
C ILE A 195 -19.83 20.72 -9.24
N LEU A 196 -20.97 20.46 -9.88
CA LEU A 196 -22.05 21.43 -10.08
C LEU A 196 -23.40 20.81 -9.71
N PRO A 197 -24.39 21.64 -9.31
CA PRO A 197 -25.77 21.22 -9.20
C PRO A 197 -26.27 20.51 -10.46
N ILE A 198 -27.39 19.78 -10.35
CA ILE A 198 -28.00 19.06 -11.49
C ILE A 198 -28.26 19.99 -12.68
N THR A 199 -28.60 21.25 -12.40
CA THR A 199 -28.82 22.32 -13.40
C THR A 199 -27.56 22.70 -14.19
N LYS A 200 -26.38 22.22 -13.81
CA LYS A 200 -25.07 22.57 -14.39
C LYS A 200 -24.74 24.06 -14.31
N THR A 201 -25.35 24.79 -13.37
CA THR A 201 -25.10 26.21 -13.10
C THR A 201 -24.64 26.39 -11.66
N ARG A 202 -23.76 27.36 -11.41
CA ARG A 202 -23.42 27.74 -10.03
C ARG A 202 -24.69 28.21 -9.31
N MET A 203 -24.79 27.90 -8.02
CA MET A 203 -25.89 28.35 -7.20
C MET A 203 -25.89 29.89 -7.16
N LYS A 204 -27.03 30.50 -7.45
CA LYS A 204 -27.26 31.93 -7.23
C LYS A 204 -27.82 32.08 -5.82
N TRP A 205 -27.09 32.79 -4.95
CA TRP A 205 -27.46 32.99 -3.54
C TRP A 205 -28.40 34.18 -3.31
N ASP A 206 -29.03 34.70 -4.36
CA ASP A 206 -29.95 35.84 -4.28
C ASP A 206 -31.28 35.42 -3.61
N ASP A 207 -31.92 36.32 -2.84
CA ASP A 207 -33.14 36.06 -2.06
C ASP A 207 -34.30 35.54 -2.93
N ALA A 208 -34.30 35.89 -4.22
CA ALA A 208 -35.29 35.40 -5.19
C ALA A 208 -35.15 33.89 -5.51
N ALA A 209 -33.97 33.29 -5.32
CA ALA A 209 -33.72 31.87 -5.62
C ALA A 209 -34.47 30.93 -4.65
N HIS A 210 -34.74 31.38 -3.42
CA HIS A 210 -35.45 30.60 -2.41
C HIS A 210 -36.98 30.60 -2.61
N LYS A 211 -37.53 31.59 -3.32
CA LYS A 211 -38.98 31.76 -3.50
C LYS A 211 -39.62 30.78 -4.49
N GLY A 212 -38.83 30.17 -5.38
CA GLY A 212 -39.33 29.25 -6.40
C GLY A 212 -39.65 27.83 -5.90
N VAL A 213 -39.13 27.42 -4.73
CA VAL A 213 -39.25 26.03 -4.24
C VAL A 213 -40.62 25.78 -3.58
N GLY A 214 -41.20 26.78 -2.91
CA GLY A 214 -42.53 26.66 -2.27
C GLY A 214 -43.67 26.43 -3.29
N LEU A 215 -43.62 27.13 -4.42
CA LEU A 215 -44.68 27.11 -5.44
C LEU A 215 -44.77 25.77 -6.21
N LEU A 216 -43.68 24.99 -6.26
CA LEU A 216 -43.66 23.70 -6.96
C LEU A 216 -44.31 22.58 -6.12
N ASN A 217 -44.20 22.63 -4.79
CA ASN A 217 -44.81 21.63 -3.92
C ASN A 217 -46.34 21.76 -3.86
N GLU A 218 -46.86 22.99 -3.83
CA GLU A 218 -48.31 23.28 -3.84
C GLU A 218 -49.00 22.80 -5.12
N ARG A 219 -48.26 22.75 -6.23
CA ARG A 219 -48.78 22.24 -7.52
C ARG A 219 -48.85 20.72 -7.58
N SER A 220 -48.13 20.01 -6.71
CA SER A 220 -48.14 18.53 -6.65
C SER A 220 -49.19 17.97 -5.68
N SER A 221 -49.63 18.77 -4.69
CA SER A 221 -50.69 18.41 -3.74
C SER A 221 -52.11 18.67 -4.26
N GLY A 222 -52.25 19.16 -5.49
CA GLY A 222 -53.53 19.32 -6.19
C GLY A 222 -53.86 18.11 -7.08
N LYS A 223 -54.11 16.96 -6.47
CA LYS A 223 -54.83 15.81 -7.06
C LYS A 223 -55.75 15.21 -6.01
#